data_AF-A0A2U2J0M8-F1
#
_entry.id   AF-A0A2U2J0M8-F1
#
_cell.length_a   1.000
_cell.length_b   1.000
_cell.length_c   1.000
_cell.angle_alpha   90.00
_cell.angle_beta   90.00
_cell.angle_gamma   90.00
#
_symmetry.space_group_name_H-M   'P 1'
#
loop_
_entity.id
_entity.type
_entity.pdbx_description
1 polymer ?
#
loop_
_entity_poly.entity_id
_entity_poly.type
_entity_poly.pdbx_seq_one_letter_code
_entity_poly.pdbx_strand_id
1 'polypeptide(L)'
;MSSEAEAGQYQGGPGGSEAQRRVDAIVAEAKRGIWKPQFQPPATPSAASPMCPKLVERRLSEEIEYVQRLLEMMGDQLAGDPVILQRHSRALQGFDLMSQILGHIARVVVADDKDGAIDGIGMHDLRARLKRQAL
;
A
#
# COMPACT_ATOMS: atom_id res chain seq x y z
N MET A 1 6.90 -69.60 29.96
CA MET A 1 5.79 -69.91 29.03
C MET A 1 4.52 -69.39 29.66
N SER A 2 3.62 -68.81 28.83
CA SER A 2 2.23 -68.40 29.13
C SER A 2 2.11 -67.15 30.02
N SER A 3 1.60 -65.98 29.62
CA SER A 3 0.54 -65.57 28.68
C SER A 3 -0.80 -66.27 28.89
N GLU A 4 -1.71 -65.60 29.59
CA GLU A 4 -3.17 -65.49 29.36
C GLU A 4 -3.76 -64.78 30.61
N ALA A 5 -4.08 -63.49 30.53
CA ALA A 5 -5.39 -62.95 30.16
C ALA A 5 -6.42 -63.00 31.31
N GLU A 6 -6.53 -61.91 32.08
CA GLU A 6 -7.77 -61.58 32.77
C GLU A 6 -8.08 -60.08 32.66
N ALA A 7 -9.30 -59.83 32.19
CA ALA A 7 -9.87 -58.52 31.95
C ALA A 7 -10.15 -57.79 33.27
N GLY A 8 -9.32 -56.80 33.59
CA GLY A 8 -9.60 -55.83 34.63
C GLY A 8 -10.65 -54.82 34.14
N GLN A 9 -11.89 -55.01 34.57
CA GLN A 9 -12.95 -54.00 34.53
C GLN A 9 -12.43 -52.69 35.15
N TYR A 10 -12.24 -51.64 34.35
CA TYR A 10 -11.98 -50.31 34.89
C TYR A 10 -13.27 -49.77 35.51
N GLN A 11 -13.35 -49.90 36.84
CA GLN A 11 -14.34 -49.23 37.67
C GLN A 11 -14.23 -47.72 37.46
N GLY A 12 -15.33 -47.10 36.99
CA GLY A 12 -15.46 -45.65 36.89
C GLY A 12 -15.42 -45.01 38.28
N GLY A 13 -14.39 -44.20 38.54
CA GLY A 13 -14.28 -43.39 39.76
C GLY A 13 -15.26 -42.20 39.76
N PRO A 14 -15.72 -41.72 40.94
CA PRO A 14 -16.85 -40.80 41.08
C PRO A 14 -16.55 -39.31 40.71
N GLY A 15 -15.43 -39.03 40.03
CA GLY A 15 -14.97 -37.67 39.72
C GLY A 15 -15.65 -36.98 38.52
N GLY A 16 -16.52 -37.67 37.77
CA GLY A 16 -17.19 -37.11 36.60
C GLY A 16 -18.33 -36.14 36.93
N SER A 17 -18.97 -36.29 38.09
CA SER A 17 -20.23 -35.57 38.38
C SER A 17 -20.04 -34.11 38.78
N GLU A 18 -18.98 -33.78 39.53
CA GLU A 18 -18.73 -32.42 40.01
C GLU A 18 -18.14 -31.53 38.91
N ALA A 19 -17.23 -32.08 38.12
CA ALA A 19 -16.72 -31.42 36.92
C ALA A 19 -17.85 -31.15 35.92
N GLN A 20 -18.74 -32.14 35.69
CA GLN A 20 -19.89 -31.97 34.82
C GLN A 20 -20.88 -30.93 35.36
N ARG A 21 -21.18 -30.93 36.66
CA ARG A 21 -22.02 -29.90 37.28
C ARG A 21 -21.46 -28.49 37.12
N ARG A 22 -20.13 -28.32 37.19
CA ARG A 22 -19.48 -27.03 36.93
C ARG A 22 -19.65 -26.59 35.48
N VAL A 23 -19.47 -27.51 34.53
CA VAL A 23 -19.68 -27.24 33.10
C VAL A 23 -21.14 -26.87 32.84
N ASP A 24 -22.08 -27.62 33.40
CA ASP A 24 -23.51 -27.38 33.22
C ASP A 24 -23.94 -26.03 33.81
N ALA A 25 -23.37 -25.62 34.95
CA ALA A 25 -23.60 -24.31 35.54
C ALA A 25 -23.12 -23.16 34.61
N ILE A 26 -21.92 -23.30 34.05
CA ILE A 26 -21.36 -22.32 33.10
C ILE A 26 -22.21 -22.25 31.82
N VAL A 27 -22.64 -23.39 31.29
CA VAL A 27 -23.50 -23.45 30.09
C VAL A 27 -24.89 -22.87 30.37
N ALA A 28 -25.47 -23.13 31.55
CA ALA A 28 -26.74 -22.54 31.95
C ALA A 28 -26.65 -21.02 32.09
N GLU A 29 -25.52 -20.50 32.61
CA GLU A 29 -25.27 -19.07 32.73
C GLU A 29 -25.03 -18.40 31.37
N ALA A 30 -24.31 -19.05 30.46
CA ALA A 30 -24.15 -18.59 29.07
C ALA A 30 -25.50 -18.54 28.32
N LYS A 31 -26.36 -19.56 28.50
CA LYS A 31 -27.70 -19.61 27.90
C LYS A 31 -28.66 -18.54 28.42
N ARG A 32 -28.46 -18.06 29.66
CA ARG A 32 -29.22 -16.92 30.23
C ARG A 32 -28.86 -15.57 29.59
N GLY A 33 -27.88 -15.53 28.68
CA GLY A 33 -27.54 -14.34 27.89
C GLY A 33 -26.72 -13.29 28.65
N ILE A 34 -26.25 -13.62 29.86
CA ILE A 34 -25.41 -12.73 30.69
C ILE A 34 -23.99 -12.66 30.13
N TRP A 35 -23.51 -13.73 29.48
CA TRP A 35 -22.24 -13.76 28.78
C TRP A 35 -22.48 -13.73 27.26
N LYS A 36 -22.17 -12.59 26.62
CA LYS A 36 -21.91 -12.54 25.18
C LYS A 36 -20.39 -12.60 24.96
N PRO A 37 -19.84 -13.58 24.25
CA PRO A 37 -18.42 -13.54 23.90
C PRO A 37 -18.17 -12.22 23.14
N GLN A 38 -17.27 -11.39 23.66
CA GLN A 38 -16.91 -10.09 23.08
C GLN A 38 -16.09 -10.23 21.78
N PHE A 39 -16.10 -11.41 21.15
CA PHE A 39 -15.45 -11.60 19.88
C PHE A 39 -16.25 -10.86 18.81
N GLN A 40 -15.90 -9.59 18.61
CA GLN A 40 -16.11 -8.93 17.34
C GLN A 40 -15.10 -9.55 16.37
N PRO A 41 -15.54 -10.26 15.31
CA PRO A 41 -14.63 -10.55 14.22
C PRO A 41 -14.02 -9.22 13.77
N PRO A 42 -12.70 -9.16 13.47
CA PRO A 42 -12.12 -7.95 12.89
C PRO A 42 -13.00 -7.57 11.71
N ALA A 43 -13.45 -6.31 11.70
CA ALA A 43 -14.36 -5.82 10.68
C ALA A 43 -13.85 -6.30 9.33
N THR A 44 -14.69 -7.02 8.58
CA THR A 44 -14.42 -7.36 7.19
C THR A 44 -13.93 -6.07 6.53
N PRO A 45 -12.74 -6.04 5.90
CA PRO A 45 -12.19 -4.79 5.37
C PRO A 45 -13.27 -4.19 4.48
N SER A 46 -13.85 -3.08 4.94
CA SER A 46 -14.87 -2.34 4.20
C SER A 46 -14.28 -2.12 2.81
N ALA A 47 -15.00 -2.54 1.77
CA ALA A 47 -14.60 -2.31 0.40
C ALA A 47 -14.09 -0.88 0.30
N ALA A 48 -12.80 -0.73 -0.01
CA ALA A 48 -12.09 0.53 0.16
C ALA A 48 -12.90 1.62 -0.53
N SER A 49 -13.33 2.63 0.24
CA SER A 49 -14.10 3.73 -0.34
C SER A 49 -13.28 4.33 -1.49
N PRO A 50 -13.92 4.66 -2.63
CA PRO A 50 -13.21 5.24 -3.75
C PRO A 50 -12.49 6.51 -3.27
N MET A 51 -11.19 6.60 -3.54
CA MET A 51 -10.40 7.76 -3.14
C MET A 51 -10.94 9.01 -3.83
N CYS A 52 -10.97 10.13 -3.08
CA CYS A 52 -11.32 11.43 -3.63
C CYS A 52 -10.38 11.76 -4.82
N PRO A 53 -10.89 12.18 -5.99
CA PRO A 53 -10.05 12.47 -7.16
C PRO A 53 -8.90 13.45 -6.90
N LYS A 54 -9.15 14.52 -6.14
CA LYS A 54 -8.10 15.49 -5.77
C LYS A 54 -6.97 14.87 -4.93
N LEU A 55 -7.31 13.88 -4.10
CA LEU A 55 -6.31 13.13 -3.34
C LEU A 55 -5.46 12.25 -4.26
N VAL A 56 -6.08 11.65 -5.28
CA VAL A 56 -5.37 10.85 -6.29
C VAL A 56 -4.43 11.74 -7.11
N GLU A 57 -4.89 12.90 -7.59
CA GLU A 57 -4.05 13.87 -8.30
C GLU A 57 -2.85 14.31 -7.47
N ARG A 58 -3.08 14.65 -6.19
CA ARG A 58 -2.00 15.01 -5.28
C ARG A 58 -0.97 13.90 -5.10
N ARG A 59 -1.41 12.67 -4.81
CA ARG A 59 -0.50 11.53 -4.66
C ARG A 59 0.27 11.25 -5.95
N LEU A 60 -0.40 11.34 -7.10
CA LEU A 60 0.27 11.15 -8.38
C LEU A 60 1.35 12.21 -8.63
N SER A 61 1.08 13.47 -8.29
CA SER A 61 2.07 14.54 -8.36
C SER A 61 3.25 14.28 -7.42
N GLU A 62 3.00 13.88 -6.18
CA GLU A 62 4.04 13.52 -5.20
C GLU A 62 4.95 12.38 -5.72
N GLU A 63 4.36 11.36 -6.36
CA GLU A 63 5.13 10.26 -6.99
C GLU A 63 5.93 10.73 -8.21
N ILE A 64 5.38 11.63 -9.03
CA ILE A 64 6.11 12.22 -10.17
C ILE A 64 7.30 13.04 -9.68
N GLU A 65 7.13 13.86 -8.64
CA GLU A 65 8.21 14.63 -8.01
C GLU A 65 9.25 13.73 -7.33
N TYR A 66 8.83 12.56 -6.83
CA TYR A 66 9.77 11.56 -6.31
C TYR A 66 10.64 10.98 -7.43
N VAL A 67 10.05 10.59 -8.56
CA VAL A 67 10.79 10.09 -9.73
C VAL A 67 11.71 11.16 -10.31
N GLN A 68 11.28 12.42 -10.36
CA GLN A 68 12.12 13.55 -10.76
C GLN A 68 13.40 13.61 -9.91
N ARG A 69 13.27 13.57 -8.58
CA ARG A 69 14.42 13.60 -7.66
C ARG A 69 15.37 12.41 -7.84
N LEU A 70 14.84 11.22 -8.13
CA LEU A 70 15.67 10.05 -8.43
C LEU A 70 16.47 10.24 -9.72
N LEU A 71 15.87 10.82 -10.76
CA LEU A 71 16.56 11.12 -12.01
C LEU A 71 17.62 12.21 -11.86
N GLU A 72 17.34 13.27 -11.10
CA GLU A 72 18.32 14.32 -10.79
C GLU A 72 19.53 13.74 -10.07
N MET A 73 19.31 12.95 -9.01
CA MET A 73 20.38 12.27 -8.27
C MET A 73 21.22 11.36 -9.17
N MET A 74 20.58 10.58 -10.04
CA MET A 74 21.29 9.73 -11.00
C MET A 74 22.10 10.56 -12.01
N GLY A 75 21.52 11.63 -12.53
CA GLY A 75 22.19 12.56 -13.45
C GLY A 75 23.44 13.17 -12.83
N ASP A 76 23.34 13.64 -11.58
CA ASP A 76 24.45 14.21 -10.83
C ASP A 76 25.57 13.20 -10.58
N GLN A 77 25.22 11.97 -10.18
CA GLN A 77 26.19 10.90 -9.98
C GLN A 77 26.97 10.57 -11.27
N LEU A 78 26.26 10.47 -12.40
CA LEU A 78 26.87 10.15 -13.69
C LEU A 78 27.68 11.33 -14.25
N ALA A 79 27.24 12.56 -14.03
CA ALA A 79 27.98 13.76 -14.40
C ALA A 79 29.25 13.97 -13.57
N GLY A 80 29.29 13.43 -12.34
CA GLY A 80 30.46 13.42 -11.49
C GLY A 80 31.63 12.55 -11.99
N ASP A 81 31.38 11.61 -12.91
CA ASP A 81 32.43 10.82 -13.57
C ASP A 81 32.92 11.53 -14.85
N PRO A 82 34.18 11.99 -14.90
CA PRO A 82 34.72 12.71 -16.06
C PRO A 82 34.69 11.91 -17.37
N VAL A 83 34.85 10.58 -17.31
CA VAL A 83 34.87 9.71 -18.50
C VAL A 83 33.47 9.60 -19.09
N ILE A 84 32.46 9.40 -18.22
CA ILE A 84 31.06 9.37 -18.63
C ILE A 84 30.62 10.74 -19.15
N LEU A 85 30.97 11.81 -18.43
CA LEU A 85 30.64 13.18 -18.84
C LEU A 85 31.21 13.52 -20.22
N GLN A 86 32.49 13.22 -20.47
CA GLN A 86 33.14 13.52 -21.75
C GLN A 86 32.53 12.69 -22.90
N ARG A 87 32.20 11.42 -22.65
CA ARG A 87 31.74 10.49 -23.69
C ARG A 87 30.23 10.58 -23.95
N HIS A 88 29.45 10.97 -22.95
CA HIS A 88 27.98 10.88 -22.95
C HIS A 88 27.28 12.18 -22.54
N SER A 89 27.95 13.34 -22.61
CA SER A 89 27.38 14.66 -22.27
C SER A 89 25.98 14.92 -22.84
N ARG A 90 25.73 14.57 -24.11
CA ARG A 90 24.40 14.71 -24.74
C ARG A 90 23.35 13.79 -24.13
N ALA A 91 23.72 12.58 -23.75
CA ALA A 91 22.79 11.67 -23.08
C ALA A 91 22.49 12.15 -21.65
N LEU A 92 23.47 12.74 -20.97
CA LEU A 92 23.30 13.35 -19.64
C LEU A 92 22.37 14.56 -19.66
N GLN A 93 22.42 15.39 -20.71
CA GLN A 93 21.42 16.45 -20.93
C GLN A 93 19.98 15.91 -21.01
N GLY A 94 19.83 14.65 -21.43
CA GLY A 94 18.53 13.96 -21.40
C GLY A 94 17.95 13.84 -19.99
N PHE A 95 18.78 13.65 -18.96
CA PHE A 95 18.31 13.55 -17.56
C PHE A 95 17.76 14.87 -17.03
N ASP A 96 18.44 15.98 -17.33
CA ASP A 96 17.94 17.31 -17.00
C ASP A 96 16.61 17.59 -17.72
N LEU A 97 16.54 17.30 -19.04
CA LEU A 97 15.31 17.46 -19.81
C LEU A 97 14.15 16.62 -19.25
N MET A 98 14.41 15.35 -18.90
CA MET A 98 13.40 14.47 -18.29
C MET A 98 12.92 15.04 -16.95
N SER A 99 13.83 15.55 -16.13
CA SER A 99 13.50 16.12 -14.82
C SER A 99 12.63 17.38 -14.95
N GLN A 100 12.96 18.27 -15.89
CA GLN A 100 12.13 19.45 -16.19
C GLN A 100 10.73 19.08 -16.68
N ILE A 101 10.63 18.08 -17.57
CA ILE A 101 9.33 17.60 -18.06
C ILE A 101 8.49 17.05 -16.91
N LEU A 102 9.06 16.20 -16.05
CA LEU A 102 8.36 15.63 -14.92
C LEU A 102 7.89 16.72 -13.94
N GLY A 103 8.74 17.70 -13.63
CA GLY A 103 8.37 18.80 -12.75
C GLY A 103 7.21 19.65 -13.30
N HIS A 104 7.16 19.88 -14.61
CA HIS A 104 6.01 20.54 -15.25
C HIS A 104 4.74 19.70 -15.15
N ILE A 105 4.82 18.40 -15.43
CA ILE A 105 3.66 17.49 -15.35
C ILE A 105 3.14 17.40 -13.92
N ALA A 106 4.02 17.26 -12.92
CA ALA A 106 3.62 17.17 -11.52
C ALA A 106 2.79 18.39 -11.09
N ARG A 107 3.21 19.61 -11.50
CA ARG A 107 2.47 20.85 -11.25
C ARG A 107 1.12 20.90 -11.95
N VAL A 108 1.05 20.47 -13.21
CA VAL A 108 -0.22 20.44 -13.98
C VAL A 108 -1.22 19.47 -13.36
N VAL A 109 -0.77 18.31 -12.88
CA VAL A 109 -1.65 17.29 -12.29
C VAL A 109 -2.44 17.84 -11.10
N VAL A 110 -1.82 18.64 -10.23
CA VAL A 110 -2.46 19.22 -9.04
C VAL A 110 -3.08 20.60 -9.26
N ALA A 111 -2.95 21.17 -10.46
CA ALA A 111 -3.53 22.46 -10.75
C ALA A 111 -5.06 22.40 -10.74
N ASP A 112 -5.68 23.38 -10.08
CA ASP A 112 -7.13 23.58 -10.16
C ASP A 112 -7.52 24.04 -11.59
N ASP A 113 -6.72 24.93 -12.20
CA ASP A 113 -6.80 25.30 -13.62
C ASP A 113 -5.66 24.64 -14.42
N LYS A 114 -5.99 23.51 -15.07
CA LYS A 114 -5.02 22.72 -15.83
C LYS A 114 -4.60 23.41 -17.13
N ASP A 115 -5.52 24.10 -17.79
CA ASP A 115 -5.23 24.79 -19.06
C ASP A 115 -4.30 25.98 -18.82
N GLY A 116 -4.57 26.79 -17.79
CA GLY A 116 -3.68 27.87 -17.38
C GLY A 116 -2.30 27.37 -16.92
N ALA A 117 -2.24 26.24 -16.21
CA ALA A 117 -0.98 25.62 -15.83
C ALA A 117 -0.17 25.14 -17.04
N ILE A 118 -0.82 24.56 -18.06
CA ILE A 118 -0.18 24.16 -19.32
C ILE A 118 0.32 25.39 -20.08
N ASP A 119 -0.42 26.49 -20.10
CA ASP A 119 -0.04 27.74 -20.77
C ASP A 119 1.22 28.37 -20.18
N GLY A 120 1.37 28.27 -18.86
CA GLY A 120 2.55 28.72 -18.13
C GLY A 120 3.81 27.89 -18.36
N ILE A 121 3.73 26.75 -19.07
CA ILE A 121 4.92 25.95 -19.41
C ILE A 121 5.76 26.70 -20.45
N GLY A 122 6.99 27.07 -20.06
CA GLY A 122 7.96 27.71 -20.96
C GLY A 122 8.50 26.79 -22.06
N MET A 123 8.43 25.47 -21.85
CA MET A 123 8.85 24.45 -22.83
C MET A 123 7.82 24.32 -23.96
N HIS A 124 8.07 25.00 -25.09
CA HIS A 124 7.15 25.06 -26.23
C HIS A 124 6.69 23.67 -26.70
N ASP A 125 7.62 22.74 -26.92
CA ASP A 125 7.29 21.41 -27.43
C ASP A 125 6.49 20.58 -26.42
N LEU A 126 6.80 20.69 -25.13
CA LEU A 126 6.03 20.01 -24.09
C LEU A 126 4.60 20.55 -24.05
N ARG A 127 4.46 21.88 -24.06
CA ARG A 127 3.17 22.56 -24.10
C ARG A 127 2.35 22.15 -25.32
N ALA A 128 2.96 22.14 -26.51
CA ALA A 128 2.31 21.71 -27.75
C ALA A 128 1.82 20.25 -27.66
N ARG A 129 2.65 19.34 -27.15
CA ARG A 129 2.25 17.93 -26.93
C ARG A 129 1.07 17.80 -25.97
N LEU A 130 1.07 18.53 -24.85
CA LEU A 130 -0.02 18.52 -23.88
C LEU A 130 -1.32 19.09 -24.47
N LYS A 131 -1.21 20.13 -25.30
CA LYS A 131 -2.34 20.71 -26.04
C LYS A 131 -2.78 19.91 -27.26
N ARG A 132 -2.09 18.82 -27.60
CA ARG A 132 -2.25 18.06 -28.86
C ARG A 132 -2.17 18.95 -30.11
N GLN A 133 -1.39 20.01 -30.06
CA GLN A 133 -1.06 20.81 -31.24
C GLN A 133 0.04 20.08 -32.02
N ALA A 134 -0.08 20.01 -33.35
CA ALA A 134 0.96 19.44 -34.20
C ALA A 134 2.27 20.22 -33.98
N LEU A 135 3.36 19.47 -33.75
CA LEU A 135 4.72 19.99 -33.57
C LEU A 135 5.24 20.57 -34.89
#